data_AF-A0A6L7VP24-F1
#
_entry.id   AF-A0A6L7VP24-F1
#
_cell.length_a   1.000
_cell.length_b   1.000
_cell.length_c   1.000
_cell.angle_alpha   90.00
_cell.angle_beta   90.00
_cell.angle_gamma   90.00
#
_symmetry.space_group_name_H-M   'P 1'
#
loop_
_entity.id
_entity.type
_entity.pdbx_description
1 polymer ?
#
loop_
_entity_poly.entity_id
_entity_poly.type
_entity_poly.pdbx_seq_one_letter_code
_entity_poly.pdbx_strand_id
1 'polypeptide(L)'
;MAIPENPCRWVRPLPNEPGHWKRQLPAKHLKLAERGQPAAIATLLAEHPEYLNRRGSHGRTFLWSAVRHNRLELAQWLIERGADVNLTGCVNSESFVQLSPLAASHFYRRPAIYELLLRQNTQDDIFRLTYRGQHKAVFDQLRKTPSLITAEDPHDEIYYSPLMTFAIVGGHDELVNQFVDMGFDVPAYSFQLLFIGAHFGRTGMLQLFLEHGANVANADASLWMATNDLTILETLVAHGLSANQRPNGDLTPLLYACRADKGTRIDKLAFLLELGADVSAMTMDGRTPLHYAVMSGNLQACKMLIEAGVDPHQRAHKTPKPIELAQAKGFQDIAALLSS
;
A
#
# COMPACT_ATOMS: atom_id res chain seq x y z
N MET A 1 -29.23 -14.74 -10.21
CA MET A 1 -29.09 -13.26 -10.14
C MET A 1 -27.67 -12.96 -10.57
N ALA A 2 -27.47 -12.27 -11.68
CA ALA A 2 -26.14 -11.94 -12.17
C ALA A 2 -25.47 -10.97 -11.18
N ILE A 3 -24.26 -11.29 -10.73
CA ILE A 3 -23.41 -10.36 -9.99
C ILE A 3 -23.14 -9.20 -10.95
N PRO A 4 -23.38 -7.93 -10.58
CA PRO A 4 -23.00 -6.83 -11.45
C PRO A 4 -21.48 -6.89 -11.60
N GLU A 5 -21.00 -7.12 -12.82
CA GLU A 5 -19.62 -6.83 -13.17
C GLU A 5 -19.45 -5.32 -13.00
N ASN A 6 -19.01 -4.90 -11.81
CA ASN A 6 -18.40 -3.60 -11.65
C ASN A 6 -16.93 -3.82 -12.02
N PRO A 7 -16.48 -3.45 -13.24
CA PRO A 7 -15.10 -3.61 -13.61
C PRO A 7 -14.31 -2.62 -12.76
N CYS A 8 -13.83 -3.08 -11.60
CA CYS A 8 -12.89 -2.29 -10.84
C CYS A 8 -11.73 -1.98 -11.79
N ARG A 9 -11.44 -0.69 -12.04
CA ARG A 9 -10.53 -0.19 -13.09
C ARG A 9 -9.05 -0.59 -12.94
N TRP A 10 -8.75 -1.65 -12.21
CA TRP A 10 -7.43 -2.01 -11.68
C TRP A 10 -6.47 -2.72 -12.64
N VAL A 11 -6.73 -2.79 -13.95
CA VAL A 11 -5.81 -3.51 -14.85
C VAL A 11 -5.28 -2.61 -15.96
N ARG A 12 -4.14 -1.95 -15.68
CA ARG A 12 -3.28 -1.42 -16.73
C ARG A 12 -2.45 -2.61 -17.10
N PRO A 13 -2.39 -3.00 -18.37
CA PRO A 13 -1.29 -3.85 -18.78
C PRO A 13 -0.03 -3.16 -18.24
N LEU A 14 0.81 -3.88 -17.50
CA LEU A 14 2.20 -3.46 -17.34
C LEU A 14 2.66 -3.04 -18.73
N PRO A 15 3.46 -1.96 -18.89
CA PRO A 15 4.09 -1.70 -20.17
C PRO A 15 4.84 -2.97 -20.56
N ASN A 16 4.20 -3.78 -21.42
CA ASN A 16 4.66 -5.08 -21.88
C ASN A 16 5.79 -4.89 -22.89
N GLU A 17 6.40 -3.69 -22.94
CA GLU A 17 7.67 -3.48 -23.61
C GLU A 17 8.72 -4.34 -22.91
N PRO A 18 9.24 -5.38 -23.59
CA PRO A 18 10.31 -6.18 -23.04
C PRO A 18 11.50 -5.27 -22.72
N GLY A 19 11.94 -5.25 -21.45
CA GLY A 19 13.14 -4.53 -21.05
C GLY A 19 12.95 -3.12 -20.48
N HIS A 20 11.74 -2.68 -20.12
CA HIS A 20 11.56 -1.42 -19.38
C HIS A 20 12.41 -1.38 -18.09
N TRP A 21 12.56 -2.51 -17.39
CA TRP A 21 13.44 -2.65 -16.21
C TRP A 21 14.94 -2.52 -16.55
N LYS A 22 15.36 -2.86 -17.77
CA LYS A 22 16.75 -2.66 -18.23
C LYS A 22 17.07 -1.18 -18.49
N ARG A 23 16.04 -0.34 -18.65
CA ARG A 23 16.17 1.12 -18.81
C ARG A 23 16.09 1.86 -17.48
N GLN A 24 15.80 1.20 -16.36
CA GLN A 24 15.72 1.82 -15.04
C GLN A 24 17.10 2.12 -14.44
N LEU A 25 17.16 3.12 -13.56
CA LEU A 25 18.32 3.33 -12.71
C LEU A 25 18.49 2.14 -11.75
N PRO A 26 19.64 1.41 -11.78
CA PRO A 26 19.83 0.24 -10.94
C PRO A 26 19.72 0.55 -9.44
N ALA A 27 19.11 -0.37 -8.68
CA ALA A 27 18.93 -0.21 -7.24
C ALA A 27 20.25 -0.01 -6.47
N LYS A 28 21.35 -0.60 -6.94
CA LYS A 28 22.69 -0.40 -6.36
C LYS A 28 23.17 1.06 -6.48
N HIS A 29 22.76 1.78 -7.53
CA HIS A 29 23.09 3.20 -7.70
C HIS A 29 22.23 4.06 -6.80
N LEU A 30 20.92 3.78 -6.69
CA LEU A 30 20.03 4.47 -5.74
C LEU A 30 20.59 4.43 -4.31
N LYS A 31 21.15 3.28 -3.87
CA LYS A 31 21.81 3.14 -2.56
C LYS A 31 22.94 4.15 -2.31
N LEU A 32 23.62 4.65 -3.35
CA LEU A 32 24.63 5.69 -3.20
C LEU A 32 23.99 7.00 -2.72
N ALA A 33 22.81 7.35 -3.25
CA ALA A 33 22.06 8.51 -2.80
C ALA A 33 21.46 8.31 -1.40
N GLU A 34 20.96 7.10 -1.10
CA GLU A 34 20.49 6.75 0.26
C GLU A 34 21.61 6.92 1.30
N ARG A 35 22.86 6.60 0.94
CA ARG A 35 24.05 6.75 1.79
C ARG A 35 24.66 8.16 1.80
N GLY A 36 24.19 9.07 0.92
CA GLY A 36 24.75 10.41 0.81
C GLY A 36 26.16 10.45 0.24
N GLN A 37 26.46 9.70 -0.83
CA GLN A 37 27.80 9.56 -1.41
C GLN A 37 27.97 10.37 -2.73
N PRO A 38 28.12 11.71 -2.67
CA PRO A 38 28.19 12.56 -3.86
C PRO A 38 29.38 12.24 -4.77
N ALA A 39 30.55 11.86 -4.21
CA ALA A 39 31.72 11.51 -5.01
C ALA A 39 31.50 10.26 -5.88
N ALA A 40 30.88 9.21 -5.31
CA ALA A 40 30.57 8.00 -6.05
C ALA A 40 29.49 8.25 -7.14
N ILE A 41 28.50 9.09 -6.83
CA ILE A 41 27.50 9.53 -7.81
C ILE A 41 28.17 10.36 -8.91
N ALA A 42 29.12 11.24 -8.58
CA ALA A 42 29.85 12.04 -9.55
C ALA A 42 30.64 11.18 -10.55
N THR A 43 31.38 10.17 -10.07
CA THR A 43 32.07 9.21 -10.95
C THR A 43 31.09 8.50 -11.87
N LEU A 44 29.96 8.05 -11.33
CA LEU A 44 28.93 7.38 -12.12
C LEU A 44 28.31 8.29 -13.19
N LEU A 45 28.04 9.56 -12.85
CA LEU A 45 27.47 10.54 -13.77
C LEU A 45 28.47 11.03 -14.83
N ALA A 46 29.78 10.89 -14.60
CA ALA A 46 30.80 11.17 -15.61
C ALA A 46 30.73 10.16 -16.76
N GLU A 47 30.43 8.90 -16.46
CA GLU A 47 30.27 7.82 -17.45
C GLU A 47 28.84 7.76 -18.01
N HIS A 48 27.84 8.08 -17.17
CA HIS A 48 26.42 7.95 -17.46
C HIS A 48 25.65 9.21 -17.03
N PRO A 49 25.80 10.35 -17.72
CA PRO A 49 25.15 11.61 -17.36
C PRO A 49 23.61 11.51 -17.37
N GLU A 50 23.06 10.63 -18.21
CA GLU A 50 21.62 10.36 -18.29
C GLU A 50 21.04 9.73 -17.02
N TYR A 51 21.87 9.24 -16.09
CA TYR A 51 21.40 8.69 -14.82
C TYR A 51 20.93 9.74 -13.83
N LEU A 52 21.29 11.03 -14.00
CA LEU A 52 20.93 12.09 -13.06
C LEU A 52 19.42 12.12 -12.75
N ASN A 53 18.62 12.03 -13.82
CA ASN A 53 17.15 12.10 -13.79
C ASN A 53 16.48 10.76 -14.15
N ARG A 54 17.25 9.69 -14.30
CA ARG A 54 16.69 8.37 -14.63
C ARG A 54 15.91 7.81 -13.46
N ARG A 55 14.67 7.41 -13.73
CA ARG A 55 13.81 6.73 -12.75
C ARG A 55 14.27 5.28 -12.56
N GLY A 56 14.46 4.89 -11.31
CA GLY A 56 14.75 3.52 -10.89
C GLY A 56 13.51 2.79 -10.43
N SER A 57 13.70 1.76 -9.60
CA SER A 57 12.61 1.03 -8.96
C SER A 57 11.64 1.97 -8.23
N HIS A 58 10.33 1.77 -8.45
CA HIS A 58 9.24 2.61 -7.96
C HIS A 58 9.32 4.07 -8.42
N GLY A 59 9.97 4.38 -9.56
CA GLY A 59 10.03 5.74 -10.09
C GLY A 59 11.05 6.66 -9.41
N ARG A 60 11.87 6.14 -8.48
CA ARG A 60 12.80 6.95 -7.67
C ARG A 60 13.99 7.44 -8.47
N THR A 61 14.33 8.73 -8.36
CA THR A 61 15.59 9.32 -8.86
C THR A 61 16.64 9.42 -7.74
N PHE A 62 17.85 9.89 -8.07
CA PHE A 62 18.85 10.23 -7.06
C PHE A 62 18.34 11.31 -6.10
N LEU A 63 17.76 12.39 -6.64
CA LEU A 63 17.23 13.49 -5.83
C LEU A 63 16.12 13.01 -4.89
N TRP A 64 15.17 12.24 -5.42
CA TRP A 64 14.08 11.69 -4.61
C TRP A 64 14.62 10.80 -3.48
N SER A 65 15.62 9.97 -3.77
CA SER A 65 16.25 9.10 -2.76
C SER A 65 17.00 9.89 -1.69
N ALA A 66 17.68 10.99 -2.08
CA ALA A 66 18.34 11.90 -1.16
C ALA A 66 17.32 12.57 -0.22
N VAL A 67 16.17 13.01 -0.75
CA VAL A 67 15.06 13.58 0.02
C VAL A 67 14.55 12.60 1.08
N ARG A 68 14.15 11.38 0.67
CA ARG A 68 13.61 10.37 1.60
C ARG A 68 14.55 10.10 2.79
N HIS A 69 15.85 10.03 2.52
CA HIS A 69 16.88 9.69 3.51
C HIS A 69 17.52 10.92 4.18
N ASN A 70 16.93 12.11 4.05
CA ASN A 70 17.39 13.34 4.68
C ASN A 70 18.85 13.72 4.33
N ARG A 71 19.26 13.56 3.07
CA ARG A 71 20.60 13.93 2.59
C ARG A 71 20.59 15.34 2.02
N LEU A 72 20.59 16.35 2.89
CA LEU A 72 20.45 17.76 2.50
C LEU A 72 21.55 18.21 1.55
N GLU A 73 22.80 17.96 1.90
CA GLU A 73 23.98 18.39 1.13
C GLU A 73 24.00 17.70 -0.24
N LEU A 74 23.63 16.42 -0.29
CA LEU A 74 23.51 15.69 -1.55
C LEU A 74 22.34 16.22 -2.39
N ALA A 75 21.19 16.52 -1.79
CA ALA A 75 20.04 17.07 -2.52
C ALA A 75 20.41 18.41 -3.17
N GLN A 76 21.06 19.30 -2.41
CA GLN A 76 21.58 20.56 -2.95
C GLN A 76 22.57 20.31 -4.10
N TRP A 77 23.55 19.43 -3.89
CA TRP A 77 24.56 19.09 -4.89
C TRP A 77 23.97 18.53 -6.20
N LEU A 78 22.89 17.76 -6.10
CA LEU A 78 22.15 17.21 -7.25
C LEU A 78 21.36 18.29 -7.99
N ILE A 79 20.67 19.18 -7.25
CA ILE A 79 19.90 20.30 -7.82
C ILE A 79 20.84 21.25 -8.59
N GLU A 80 21.99 21.58 -8.01
CA GLU A 80 23.02 22.40 -8.67
C GLU A 80 23.55 21.79 -9.98
N ARG A 81 23.34 20.50 -10.20
CA ARG A 81 23.72 19.76 -11.42
C ARG A 81 22.57 19.52 -12.39
N GLY A 82 21.40 20.11 -12.13
CA GLY A 82 20.24 19.99 -13.01
C GLY A 82 19.38 18.75 -12.73
N ALA A 83 19.41 18.21 -11.50
CA ALA A 83 18.41 17.23 -11.10
C ALA A 83 17.01 17.87 -11.18
N ASP A 84 16.09 17.17 -11.83
CA ASP A 84 14.71 17.64 -12.01
C ASP A 84 13.96 17.53 -10.67
N VAL A 85 13.62 18.70 -10.13
CA VAL A 85 12.92 18.86 -8.85
C VAL A 85 11.44 18.47 -8.91
N ASN A 86 10.90 18.18 -10.09
CA ASN A 86 9.50 17.83 -10.31
C ASN A 86 9.31 16.34 -10.63
N LEU A 87 10.38 15.58 -10.92
CA LEU A 87 10.27 14.15 -11.21
C LEU A 87 9.72 13.37 -10.02
N THR A 88 8.50 12.88 -10.18
CA THR A 88 7.76 12.17 -9.15
C THR A 88 8.30 10.76 -8.95
N GLY A 89 8.31 10.36 -7.69
CA GLY A 89 8.80 9.06 -7.26
C GLY A 89 7.93 8.41 -6.19
N CYS A 90 8.10 7.10 -6.14
CA CYS A 90 7.59 6.12 -5.21
C CYS A 90 6.09 6.14 -4.95
N VAL A 91 5.36 5.27 -5.65
CA VAL A 91 4.27 4.51 -5.01
C VAL A 91 4.92 3.35 -4.27
N ASN A 92 4.87 3.39 -2.94
CA ASN A 92 5.19 2.25 -2.08
C ASN A 92 4.12 2.06 -1.01
N SER A 93 4.34 1.10 -0.12
CA SER A 93 3.49 0.86 1.05
C SER A 93 3.55 1.97 2.11
N GLU A 94 4.27 3.07 1.87
CA GLU A 94 4.35 4.22 2.78
C GLU A 94 3.45 5.35 2.27
N SER A 95 3.65 5.81 1.03
CA SER A 95 2.94 6.98 0.49
C SER A 95 1.67 6.63 -0.27
N PHE A 96 1.53 5.44 -0.85
CA PHE A 96 0.41 5.02 -1.73
C PHE A 96 0.16 5.88 -2.99
N VAL A 97 0.85 7.01 -3.13
CA VAL A 97 0.85 7.90 -4.29
C VAL A 97 2.28 8.24 -4.69
N GLN A 98 2.50 8.54 -5.98
CA GLN A 98 3.76 9.10 -6.45
C GLN A 98 3.92 10.55 -5.93
N LEU A 99 5.01 10.87 -5.25
CA LEU A 99 5.26 12.20 -4.70
C LEU A 99 6.37 12.92 -5.47
N SER A 100 6.19 14.23 -5.74
CA SER A 100 7.31 15.10 -6.15
C SER A 100 8.36 15.16 -5.03
N PRO A 101 9.64 15.49 -5.31
CA PRO A 101 10.65 15.75 -4.28
C PRO A 101 10.14 16.69 -3.17
N LEU A 102 9.40 17.73 -3.54
CA LEU A 102 8.82 18.67 -2.57
C LEU A 102 7.77 17.99 -1.69
N ALA A 103 6.79 17.31 -2.30
CA ALA A 103 5.76 16.57 -1.55
C ALA A 103 6.36 15.45 -0.67
N ALA A 104 7.38 14.75 -1.15
CA ALA A 104 8.10 13.73 -0.39
C ALA A 104 8.86 14.32 0.81
N SER A 105 9.47 15.49 0.65
CA SER A 105 10.15 16.17 1.77
C SER A 105 9.17 16.58 2.87
N HIS A 106 7.92 16.92 2.51
CA HIS A 106 6.84 17.11 3.48
C HIS A 106 6.43 15.79 4.16
N PHE A 107 6.12 14.76 3.37
CA PHE A 107 5.71 13.43 3.85
C PHE A 107 6.68 12.85 4.88
N TYR A 108 7.97 12.82 4.53
CA TYR A 108 9.01 12.25 5.39
C TYR A 108 9.49 13.22 6.47
N ARG A 109 8.91 14.41 6.62
CA ARG A 109 9.32 15.44 7.61
C ARG A 109 10.80 15.82 7.47
N ARG A 110 11.14 16.40 6.32
CA ARG A 110 12.49 16.84 5.94
C ARG A 110 12.53 18.37 5.77
N PRO A 111 12.43 19.15 6.86
CA PRO A 111 12.15 20.58 6.79
C PRO A 111 13.22 21.37 6.02
N ALA A 112 14.50 21.09 6.23
CA ALA A 112 15.57 21.80 5.53
C ALA A 112 15.56 21.54 4.00
N ILE A 113 15.25 20.31 3.60
CA ILE A 113 15.14 19.94 2.18
C ILE A 113 13.86 20.52 1.57
N TYR A 114 12.77 20.56 2.34
CA TYR A 114 11.51 21.19 1.92
C TYR A 114 11.73 22.67 1.59
N GLU A 115 12.40 23.42 2.48
CA GLU A 115 12.75 24.82 2.25
C GLU A 115 13.68 25.02 1.04
N LEU A 116 14.66 24.11 0.85
CA LEU A 116 15.53 24.11 -0.31
C LEU A 116 14.71 23.99 -1.61
N LEU A 117 13.77 23.04 -1.66
CA LEU A 117 12.95 22.75 -2.85
C LEU A 117 11.90 23.82 -3.14
N LEU A 118 11.33 24.47 -2.11
CA LEU A 118 10.41 25.60 -2.30
C LEU A 118 11.04 26.74 -3.11
N ARG A 119 12.36 26.93 -2.99
CA ARG A 119 13.11 27.97 -3.71
C ARG A 119 13.38 27.62 -5.18
N GLN A 120 13.16 26.37 -5.60
CA GLN A 120 13.54 25.88 -6.93
C GLN A 120 12.44 26.02 -8.01
N ASN A 121 11.43 26.88 -7.82
CA ASN A 121 10.31 27.05 -8.75
C ASN A 121 9.64 25.71 -9.14
N THR A 122 9.29 24.92 -8.14
CA THR A 122 8.63 23.62 -8.32
C THR A 122 7.25 23.79 -8.95
N GLN A 123 6.91 22.92 -9.89
CA GLN A 123 5.64 22.89 -10.61
C GLN A 123 4.87 21.63 -10.22
N ASP A 124 4.15 21.70 -9.09
CA ASP A 124 3.24 20.62 -8.72
C ASP A 124 2.03 20.61 -9.70
N ASP A 125 1.72 19.42 -10.22
CA ASP A 125 0.47 19.16 -10.94
C ASP A 125 -0.74 19.16 -9.99
N ILE A 126 -1.95 18.98 -10.52
CA ILE A 126 -3.17 18.94 -9.69
C ILE A 126 -3.11 17.88 -8.59
N PHE A 127 -2.46 16.74 -8.82
CA PHE A 127 -2.36 15.65 -7.85
C PHE A 127 -1.46 16.04 -6.67
N ARG A 128 -0.30 16.67 -6.93
CA ARG A 128 0.65 17.07 -5.89
C ARG A 128 0.17 18.33 -5.17
N LEU A 129 -0.52 19.23 -5.87
CA LEU A 129 -1.26 20.33 -5.25
C LEU A 129 -2.33 19.81 -4.29
N THR A 130 -3.08 18.78 -4.70
CA THR A 130 -4.10 18.12 -3.87
C THR A 130 -3.47 17.47 -2.64
N TYR A 131 -2.39 16.70 -2.81
CA TYR A 131 -1.68 16.09 -1.69
C TYR A 131 -1.13 17.12 -0.69
N ARG A 132 -0.71 18.30 -1.16
CA ARG A 132 -0.20 19.39 -0.31
C ARG A 132 -1.29 20.33 0.22
N GLY A 133 -2.57 20.06 -0.04
CA GLY A 133 -3.67 20.88 0.46
C GLY A 133 -3.72 22.28 -0.13
N GLN A 134 -3.31 22.45 -1.39
CA GLN A 134 -3.37 23.75 -2.08
C GLN A 134 -4.79 24.01 -2.65
N HIS A 135 -5.80 24.12 -1.77
CA HIS A 135 -7.22 24.08 -2.14
C HIS A 135 -7.56 25.05 -3.28
N LYS A 136 -7.15 26.33 -3.16
CA LYS A 136 -7.39 27.34 -4.19
C LYS A 136 -6.85 26.92 -5.55
N ALA A 137 -5.60 26.44 -5.61
CA ALA A 137 -4.96 26.05 -6.85
C ALA A 137 -5.64 24.83 -7.48
N VAL A 138 -6.05 23.86 -6.65
CA VAL A 138 -6.82 22.68 -7.08
C VAL A 138 -8.15 23.10 -7.71
N PHE A 139 -8.94 23.93 -7.04
CA PHE A 139 -10.23 24.39 -7.55
C PHE A 139 -10.11 25.31 -8.77
N ASP A 140 -9.07 26.12 -8.84
CA ASP A 140 -8.81 26.93 -10.04
C ASP A 140 -8.52 26.05 -11.27
N GLN A 141 -7.86 24.90 -11.09
CA GLN A 141 -7.65 23.92 -12.17
C GLN A 141 -8.92 23.14 -12.49
N LEU A 142 -9.67 22.67 -11.50
CA LEU A 142 -10.94 21.97 -11.73
C LEU A 142 -11.98 22.86 -12.41
N ARG A 143 -12.02 24.17 -12.09
CA ARG A 143 -12.92 25.12 -12.76
C ARG A 143 -12.58 25.28 -14.25
N LYS A 144 -11.28 25.26 -14.58
CA LYS A 144 -10.81 25.33 -15.98
C LYS A 144 -11.03 24.03 -16.73
N THR A 145 -10.82 22.90 -16.05
CA THR A 145 -10.90 21.56 -16.64
C THR A 145 -11.63 20.61 -15.68
N PRO A 146 -12.98 20.61 -15.68
CA PRO A 146 -13.78 19.81 -14.74
C PRO A 146 -13.53 18.30 -14.83
N SER A 147 -13.16 17.79 -16.00
CA SER A 147 -12.85 16.37 -16.22
C SER A 147 -11.65 15.86 -15.41
N LEU A 148 -10.84 16.76 -14.83
CA LEU A 148 -9.75 16.37 -13.94
C LEU A 148 -10.24 15.73 -12.64
N ILE A 149 -11.52 15.89 -12.26
CA ILE A 149 -12.08 15.25 -11.07
C ILE A 149 -12.00 13.71 -11.13
N THR A 150 -12.14 13.15 -12.33
CA THR A 150 -12.03 11.70 -12.59
C THR A 150 -10.66 11.33 -13.17
N ALA A 151 -9.67 12.21 -13.13
CA ALA A 151 -8.35 11.91 -13.65
C ALA A 151 -7.57 11.01 -12.68
N GLU A 152 -6.74 10.16 -13.29
CA GLU A 152 -5.79 9.27 -12.62
C GLU A 152 -4.38 9.84 -12.80
N ASP A 153 -3.50 9.60 -11.82
CA ASP A 153 -2.13 10.12 -11.86
C ASP A 153 -1.41 9.63 -13.12
N PRO A 154 -0.98 10.53 -14.03
CA PRO A 154 -0.30 10.13 -15.26
C PRO A 154 1.06 9.47 -15.01
N HIS A 155 1.61 9.62 -13.79
CA HIS A 155 2.88 9.00 -13.38
C HIS A 155 2.71 7.66 -12.65
N ASP A 156 1.47 7.25 -12.38
CA ASP A 156 1.16 5.95 -11.78
C ASP A 156 0.95 4.90 -12.87
N GLU A 157 1.94 4.04 -13.02
CA GLU A 157 1.95 2.99 -14.03
C GLU A 157 1.23 1.71 -13.56
N ILE A 158 0.83 1.62 -12.27
CA ILE A 158 0.41 0.37 -11.64
C ILE A 158 -1.00 0.46 -11.04
N TYR A 159 -1.29 1.50 -10.26
CA TYR A 159 -2.45 1.50 -9.35
C TYR A 159 -3.58 2.45 -9.75
N TYR A 160 -3.44 3.20 -10.85
CA TYR A 160 -4.45 4.14 -11.34
C TYR A 160 -4.95 5.13 -10.30
N SER A 161 -4.03 5.66 -9.49
CA SER A 161 -4.38 6.51 -8.35
C SER A 161 -5.22 7.73 -8.77
N PRO A 162 -6.52 7.79 -8.44
CA PRO A 162 -7.37 8.92 -8.77
C PRO A 162 -7.00 10.15 -7.94
N LEU A 163 -7.44 11.33 -8.37
CA LEU A 163 -7.22 12.58 -7.65
C LEU A 163 -7.65 12.50 -6.16
N MET A 164 -8.76 11.81 -5.88
CA MET A 164 -9.25 11.54 -4.53
C MET A 164 -8.20 10.91 -3.61
N THR A 165 -7.40 9.98 -4.12
CA THR A 165 -6.38 9.30 -3.33
C THR A 165 -5.33 10.26 -2.77
N PHE A 166 -4.97 11.30 -3.52
CA PHE A 166 -4.01 12.30 -3.06
C PHE A 166 -4.58 13.17 -1.93
N ALA A 167 -5.87 13.47 -1.95
CA ALA A 167 -6.52 14.21 -0.86
C ALA A 167 -6.55 13.38 0.44
N ILE A 168 -6.86 12.09 0.34
CA ILE A 168 -6.89 11.17 1.49
C ILE A 168 -5.50 11.03 2.10
N VAL A 169 -4.49 10.69 1.30
CA VAL A 169 -3.10 10.52 1.79
C VAL A 169 -2.54 11.84 2.34
N GLY A 170 -2.88 12.97 1.72
CA GLY A 170 -2.52 14.30 2.20
C GLY A 170 -3.22 14.72 3.50
N GLY A 171 -4.28 14.01 3.90
CA GLY A 171 -5.07 14.30 5.09
C GLY A 171 -6.06 15.46 4.95
N HIS A 172 -6.48 15.78 3.72
CA HIS A 172 -7.32 16.94 3.40
C HIS A 172 -8.80 16.56 3.27
N ASP A 173 -9.50 16.43 4.39
CA ASP A 173 -10.92 16.00 4.41
C ASP A 173 -11.85 16.98 3.68
N GLU A 174 -11.54 18.27 3.69
CA GLU A 174 -12.34 19.27 2.96
C GLU A 174 -12.30 18.99 1.44
N LEU A 175 -11.12 18.69 0.90
CA LEU A 175 -10.97 18.32 -0.51
C LEU A 175 -11.71 17.04 -0.83
N VAL A 176 -11.67 16.04 0.07
CA VAL A 176 -12.41 14.79 -0.11
C VAL A 176 -13.91 15.05 -0.23
N ASN A 177 -14.50 15.81 0.71
CA ASN A 177 -15.92 16.16 0.67
C ASN A 177 -16.28 16.92 -0.60
N GLN A 178 -15.49 17.95 -0.95
CA GLN A 178 -15.73 18.74 -2.15
C GLN A 178 -15.61 17.92 -3.44
N PHE A 179 -14.71 16.94 -3.49
CA PHE A 179 -14.61 16.05 -4.65
C PHE A 179 -15.84 15.15 -4.79
N VAL A 180 -16.39 14.65 -3.68
CA VAL A 180 -17.65 13.91 -3.68
C VAL A 180 -18.81 14.80 -4.16
N ASP A 181 -18.93 16.03 -3.65
CA ASP A 181 -19.95 17.00 -4.07
C ASP A 181 -19.85 17.35 -5.57
N MET A 182 -18.62 17.34 -6.11
CA MET A 182 -18.36 17.55 -7.54
C MET A 182 -18.64 16.33 -8.42
N GLY A 183 -19.14 15.23 -7.85
CA GLY A 183 -19.51 14.03 -8.58
C GLY A 183 -18.36 13.07 -8.85
N PHE A 184 -17.36 12.99 -7.97
CA PHE A 184 -16.35 11.94 -8.04
C PHE A 184 -17.02 10.55 -7.98
N ASP A 185 -16.64 9.65 -8.90
CA ASP A 185 -17.19 8.29 -9.01
C ASP A 185 -16.62 7.37 -7.91
N VAL A 186 -17.13 7.53 -6.68
CA VAL A 186 -16.74 6.71 -5.52
C VAL A 186 -16.90 5.21 -5.79
N PRO A 187 -18.02 4.71 -6.36
CA PRO A 187 -18.18 3.29 -6.64
C PRO A 187 -17.09 2.68 -7.54
N ALA A 188 -16.62 3.41 -8.57
CA ALA A 188 -15.57 2.91 -9.46
C ALA A 188 -14.23 2.65 -8.76
N TYR A 189 -13.95 3.36 -7.66
CA TYR A 189 -12.70 3.26 -6.89
C TYR A 189 -12.89 2.63 -5.50
N SER A 190 -14.02 1.95 -5.26
CA SER A 190 -14.44 1.38 -3.96
C SER A 190 -13.29 0.76 -3.15
N PHE A 191 -12.61 -0.24 -3.73
CA PHE A 191 -11.53 -0.94 -3.04
C PHE A 191 -10.38 0.00 -2.65
N GLN A 192 -9.95 0.90 -3.56
CA GLN A 192 -8.84 1.81 -3.30
C GLN A 192 -9.15 2.75 -2.14
N LEU A 193 -10.32 3.38 -2.21
CA LEU A 193 -10.76 4.39 -1.26
C LEU A 193 -10.95 3.77 0.13
N LEU A 194 -11.57 2.58 0.19
CA LEU A 194 -11.75 1.86 1.45
C LEU A 194 -10.41 1.34 2.00
N PHE A 195 -9.52 0.82 1.15
CA PHE A 195 -8.20 0.35 1.57
C PHE A 195 -7.36 1.49 2.15
N ILE A 196 -7.25 2.61 1.45
CA ILE A 196 -6.44 3.75 1.88
C ILE A 196 -7.09 4.42 3.10
N GLY A 197 -8.41 4.60 3.10
CA GLY A 197 -9.16 5.12 4.24
C GLY A 197 -8.94 4.29 5.50
N ALA A 198 -8.99 2.96 5.39
CA ALA A 198 -8.70 2.04 6.49
C ALA A 198 -7.24 2.12 6.93
N HIS A 199 -6.29 2.11 5.98
CA HIS A 199 -4.86 2.12 6.27
C HIS A 199 -4.41 3.36 7.06
N PHE A 200 -4.95 4.53 6.71
CA PHE A 200 -4.64 5.79 7.38
C PHE A 200 -5.57 6.09 8.57
N GLY A 201 -6.47 5.17 8.94
CA GLY A 201 -7.38 5.34 10.09
C GLY A 201 -8.39 6.49 9.89
N ARG A 202 -8.81 6.77 8.65
CA ARG A 202 -9.70 7.88 8.30
C ARG A 202 -11.17 7.44 8.36
N THR A 203 -11.67 7.15 9.57
CA THR A 203 -13.03 6.59 9.78
C THR A 203 -14.14 7.46 9.19
N GLY A 204 -14.07 8.78 9.33
CA GLY A 204 -15.07 9.68 8.72
C GLY A 204 -15.11 9.59 7.20
N MET A 205 -13.96 9.40 6.55
CA MET A 205 -13.87 9.24 5.08
C MET A 205 -14.37 7.87 4.64
N LEU A 206 -14.07 6.82 5.41
CA LEU A 206 -14.63 5.48 5.18
C LEU A 206 -16.16 5.51 5.17
N GLN A 207 -16.75 6.15 6.19
CA GLN A 207 -18.20 6.30 6.27
C GLN A 207 -18.74 7.09 5.08
N LEU A 208 -18.12 8.23 4.75
CA LEU A 208 -18.49 9.02 3.57
C LEU A 208 -18.49 8.17 2.29
N PHE A 209 -17.46 7.38 2.04
CA PHE A 209 -17.38 6.57 0.83
C PHE A 209 -18.45 5.47 0.80
N LEU A 210 -18.71 4.80 1.93
CA LEU A 210 -19.76 3.80 2.05
C LEU A 210 -21.15 4.40 1.80
N GLU A 211 -21.43 5.58 2.36
CA GLU A 211 -22.68 6.34 2.11
C GLU A 211 -22.84 6.74 0.64
N HIS A 212 -21.73 6.95 -0.07
CA HIS A 212 -21.68 7.27 -1.50
C HIS A 212 -21.46 6.04 -2.40
N GLY A 213 -21.79 4.85 -1.90
CA GLY A 213 -21.89 3.64 -2.72
C GLY A 213 -20.58 2.88 -2.94
N ALA A 214 -19.53 3.17 -2.17
CA ALA A 214 -18.36 2.30 -2.13
C ALA A 214 -18.76 0.90 -1.66
N ASN A 215 -18.30 -0.13 -2.37
CA ASN A 215 -18.69 -1.51 -2.12
C ASN A 215 -17.49 -2.39 -1.72
N VAL A 216 -17.67 -3.17 -0.65
CA VAL A 216 -16.72 -4.14 -0.11
C VAL A 216 -16.78 -5.52 -0.80
N ALA A 217 -17.76 -5.79 -1.66
CA ALA A 217 -17.98 -7.10 -2.28
C ALA A 217 -16.80 -7.59 -3.14
N ASN A 218 -16.05 -6.66 -3.74
CA ASN A 218 -14.84 -6.97 -4.52
C ASN A 218 -13.55 -6.74 -3.73
N ALA A 219 -13.66 -6.42 -2.44
CA ALA A 219 -12.48 -6.28 -1.60
C ALA A 219 -11.73 -7.62 -1.47
N ASP A 220 -10.47 -7.51 -1.11
CA ASP A 220 -9.61 -8.66 -0.92
C ASP A 220 -9.20 -8.77 0.56
N ALA A 221 -8.50 -9.84 0.91
CA ALA A 221 -7.97 -10.00 2.26
C ALA A 221 -6.98 -8.88 2.63
N SER A 222 -6.45 -8.11 1.67
CA SER A 222 -5.62 -6.95 1.99
C SER A 222 -6.43 -5.81 2.62
N LEU A 223 -7.73 -5.66 2.34
CA LEU A 223 -8.58 -4.70 3.05
C LEU A 223 -8.71 -5.08 4.54
N TRP A 224 -8.91 -6.36 4.83
CA TRP A 224 -8.85 -6.88 6.21
C TRP A 224 -7.51 -6.60 6.90
N MET A 225 -6.42 -6.60 6.12
CA MET A 225 -5.06 -6.35 6.62
C MET A 225 -4.67 -4.87 6.61
N ALA A 226 -5.48 -3.98 6.02
CA ALA A 226 -5.16 -2.57 5.86
C ALA A 226 -5.03 -1.85 7.22
N THR A 227 -5.85 -2.26 8.20
CA THR A 227 -5.89 -1.67 9.54
C THR A 227 -5.89 -2.73 10.64
N ASN A 228 -5.42 -2.38 11.84
CA ASN A 228 -5.62 -3.17 13.06
C ASN A 228 -6.78 -2.63 13.92
N ASP A 229 -7.41 -1.54 13.53
CA ASP A 229 -8.57 -0.96 14.23
C ASP A 229 -9.82 -1.79 13.97
N LEU A 230 -10.32 -2.48 15.01
CA LEU A 230 -11.53 -3.29 14.92
C LEU A 230 -12.77 -2.44 14.62
N THR A 231 -12.84 -1.18 15.07
CA THR A 231 -13.98 -0.29 14.80
C THR A 231 -14.17 -0.06 13.30
N ILE A 232 -13.05 0.10 12.58
CA ILE A 232 -13.07 0.23 11.11
C ILE A 232 -13.53 -1.09 10.48
N LEU A 233 -13.03 -2.23 10.97
CA LEU A 233 -13.42 -3.54 10.43
C LEU A 233 -14.90 -3.86 10.71
N GLU A 234 -15.41 -3.57 11.91
CA GLU A 234 -16.83 -3.67 12.26
C GLU A 234 -17.70 -2.84 11.32
N THR A 235 -17.27 -1.61 11.01
CA THR A 235 -17.97 -0.74 10.05
C THR A 235 -18.01 -1.38 8.66
N LEU A 236 -16.89 -1.91 8.18
CA LEU A 236 -16.82 -2.57 6.87
C LEU A 236 -17.64 -3.87 6.84
N VAL A 237 -17.63 -4.65 7.91
CA VAL A 237 -18.42 -5.89 8.07
C VAL A 237 -19.91 -5.58 8.07
N ALA A 238 -20.35 -4.51 8.76
CA ALA A 238 -21.72 -4.03 8.73
C ALA A 238 -22.18 -3.64 7.31
N HIS A 239 -21.23 -3.28 6.43
CA HIS A 239 -21.48 -2.99 5.02
C HIS A 239 -21.22 -4.20 4.09
N GLY A 240 -21.05 -5.41 4.64
CA GLY A 240 -20.97 -6.66 3.89
C GLY A 240 -19.56 -7.20 3.63
N LEU A 241 -18.53 -6.71 4.33
CA LEU A 241 -17.18 -7.26 4.22
C LEU A 241 -17.16 -8.68 4.79
N SER A 242 -16.91 -9.67 3.95
CA SER A 242 -16.97 -11.08 4.34
C SER A 242 -15.66 -11.54 4.98
N ALA A 243 -15.76 -12.26 6.10
CA ALA A 243 -14.63 -12.96 6.74
C ALA A 243 -14.07 -14.10 5.87
N ASN A 244 -14.80 -14.50 4.81
CA ASN A 244 -14.49 -15.62 3.92
C ASN A 244 -14.17 -15.20 2.48
N GLN A 245 -13.90 -13.92 2.25
CA GLN A 245 -13.64 -13.39 0.91
C GLN A 245 -12.40 -14.04 0.27
N ARG A 246 -12.50 -14.44 -1.00
CA ARG A 246 -11.43 -15.11 -1.77
C ARG A 246 -11.11 -14.34 -3.06
N PRO A 247 -10.38 -13.24 -2.94
CA PRO A 247 -10.14 -12.29 -4.04
C PRO A 247 -9.20 -12.80 -5.14
N ASN A 248 -8.16 -13.56 -4.75
CA ASN A 248 -7.15 -14.13 -5.65
C ASN A 248 -7.13 -15.67 -5.54
N GLY A 249 -8.29 -16.28 -5.31
CA GLY A 249 -8.51 -17.73 -5.29
C GLY A 249 -8.06 -18.46 -4.02
N ASP A 250 -6.95 -18.06 -3.40
CA ASP A 250 -6.21 -18.96 -2.50
C ASP A 250 -6.16 -18.59 -1.02
N LEU A 251 -6.21 -17.31 -0.68
CA LEU A 251 -5.99 -16.84 0.70
C LEU A 251 -7.23 -16.14 1.24
N THR A 252 -7.81 -16.72 2.30
CA THR A 252 -8.86 -16.10 3.11
C THR A 252 -8.26 -15.08 4.08
N PRO A 253 -9.07 -14.13 4.60
CA PRO A 253 -8.65 -13.23 5.68
C PRO A 253 -8.04 -13.98 6.87
N LEU A 254 -8.61 -15.14 7.24
CA LEU A 254 -8.10 -15.99 8.32
C LEU A 254 -6.67 -16.50 8.02
N LEU A 255 -6.43 -17.02 6.82
CA LEU A 255 -5.08 -17.46 6.40
C LEU A 255 -4.06 -16.31 6.45
N TYR A 256 -4.47 -15.08 6.08
CA TYR A 256 -3.62 -13.89 6.19
C TYR A 256 -3.35 -13.46 7.63
N ALA A 257 -4.36 -13.51 8.51
CA ALA A 257 -4.21 -13.18 9.93
C ALA A 257 -3.21 -14.11 10.63
N CYS A 258 -3.16 -15.38 10.23
CA CYS A 258 -2.21 -16.37 10.75
C CYS A 258 -0.80 -16.28 10.15
N ARG A 259 -0.61 -15.53 9.06
CA ARG A 259 0.70 -15.42 8.38
C ARG A 259 1.67 -14.55 9.18
N ALA A 260 2.93 -15.01 9.23
CA ALA A 260 3.98 -14.63 10.17
C ALA A 260 4.55 -13.19 10.10
N ASP A 261 3.93 -12.22 9.42
CA ASP A 261 4.60 -10.93 9.23
C ASP A 261 4.50 -9.97 10.42
N LYS A 262 3.48 -10.09 11.30
CA LYS A 262 3.34 -9.21 12.48
C LYS A 262 2.52 -9.91 13.56
N GLY A 263 3.13 -10.35 14.67
CA GLY A 263 2.44 -10.93 15.85
C GLY A 263 1.40 -10.03 16.54
N THR A 264 0.90 -9.00 15.85
CA THR A 264 -0.02 -7.95 16.28
C THR A 264 -1.45 -8.17 15.74
N ARG A 265 -1.84 -9.40 15.39
CA ARG A 265 -3.13 -9.68 14.73
C ARG A 265 -4.02 -10.66 15.50
N ILE A 266 -3.74 -10.93 16.78
CA ILE A 266 -4.56 -11.84 17.60
C ILE A 266 -6.00 -11.34 17.72
N ASP A 267 -6.22 -10.05 17.96
CA ASP A 267 -7.58 -9.50 18.08
C ASP A 267 -8.36 -9.63 16.76
N LYS A 268 -7.67 -9.45 15.63
CA LYS A 268 -8.27 -9.68 14.30
C LYS A 268 -8.54 -11.15 14.02
N LEU A 269 -7.68 -12.05 14.49
CA LEU A 269 -7.92 -13.48 14.42
C LEU A 269 -9.16 -13.85 15.24
N ALA A 270 -9.29 -13.34 16.48
CA ALA A 270 -10.47 -13.53 17.32
C ALA A 270 -11.73 -13.07 16.59
N PHE A 271 -11.69 -11.83 16.10
CA PHE A 271 -12.82 -11.22 15.41
C PHE A 271 -13.23 -12.00 14.15
N LEU A 272 -12.26 -12.46 13.34
CA LEU A 272 -12.56 -13.31 12.18
C LEU A 272 -13.23 -14.64 12.58
N LEU A 273 -12.78 -15.27 13.66
CA LEU A 273 -13.37 -16.52 14.16
C LEU A 273 -14.79 -16.29 14.71
N GLU A 274 -15.02 -15.18 15.43
CA GLU A 274 -16.35 -14.76 15.90
C GLU A 274 -17.33 -14.52 14.74
N LEU A 275 -16.83 -13.98 13.62
CA LEU A 275 -17.60 -13.78 12.38
C LEU A 275 -17.82 -15.07 11.57
N GLY A 276 -17.37 -16.24 12.06
CA GLY A 276 -17.52 -17.52 11.38
C GLY A 276 -16.59 -17.69 10.18
N ALA A 277 -15.35 -17.21 10.28
CA ALA A 277 -14.34 -17.51 9.27
C ALA A 277 -14.15 -19.03 9.11
N ASP A 278 -14.01 -19.47 7.85
CA ASP A 278 -13.81 -20.86 7.47
C ASP A 278 -12.43 -21.36 7.92
N VAL A 279 -12.42 -22.04 9.05
CA VAL A 279 -11.22 -22.64 9.65
C VAL A 279 -10.67 -23.81 8.83
N SER A 280 -11.47 -24.38 7.92
CA SER A 280 -11.06 -25.46 7.01
C SER A 280 -10.40 -24.94 5.72
N ALA A 281 -10.33 -23.62 5.53
CA ALA A 281 -9.73 -23.02 4.36
C ALA A 281 -8.27 -23.46 4.15
N MET A 282 -7.90 -23.71 2.90
CA MET A 282 -6.57 -24.17 2.53
C MET A 282 -6.09 -23.47 1.26
N THR A 283 -4.78 -23.23 1.17
CA THR A 283 -4.15 -22.75 -0.07
C THR A 283 -4.01 -23.87 -1.10
N MET A 284 -3.62 -23.56 -2.35
CA MET A 284 -3.30 -24.59 -3.37
C MET A 284 -2.25 -25.61 -2.90
N ASP A 285 -1.30 -25.22 -2.05
CA ASP A 285 -0.29 -26.13 -1.49
C ASP A 285 -0.82 -26.97 -0.30
N GLY A 286 -2.10 -26.80 0.06
CA GLY A 286 -2.79 -27.46 1.15
C GLY A 286 -2.52 -26.87 2.53
N ARG A 287 -1.94 -25.66 2.63
CA ARG A 287 -1.65 -25.06 3.94
C ARG A 287 -2.92 -24.52 4.59
N THR A 288 -3.17 -24.93 5.83
CA THR A 288 -4.28 -24.48 6.68
C THR A 288 -3.87 -23.25 7.52
N PRO A 289 -4.80 -22.54 8.18
CA PRO A 289 -4.48 -21.46 9.11
C PRO A 289 -3.49 -21.91 10.21
N LEU A 290 -3.62 -23.14 10.70
CA LEU A 290 -2.73 -23.69 11.72
C LEU A 290 -1.30 -23.88 11.21
N HIS A 291 -1.11 -24.29 9.93
CA HIS A 291 0.24 -24.33 9.34
C HIS A 291 0.90 -22.94 9.39
N TYR A 292 0.15 -21.88 9.05
CA TYR A 292 0.67 -20.51 9.09
C TYR A 292 0.95 -20.03 10.53
N ALA A 293 0.05 -20.31 11.47
CA ALA A 293 0.23 -19.98 12.88
C ALA A 293 1.48 -20.66 13.47
N VAL A 294 1.69 -21.96 13.19
CA VAL A 294 2.91 -22.68 13.60
C VAL A 294 4.15 -22.12 12.92
N MET A 295 4.11 -21.86 11.61
CA MET A 295 5.25 -21.27 10.90
C MET A 295 5.67 -19.91 11.46
N SER A 296 4.72 -19.17 12.04
CA SER A 296 4.95 -17.89 12.72
C SER A 296 5.43 -18.01 14.17
N GLY A 297 5.38 -19.19 14.77
CA GLY A 297 5.69 -19.37 16.19
C GLY A 297 4.65 -18.74 17.13
N ASN A 298 3.44 -18.47 16.65
CA ASN A 298 2.40 -17.81 17.44
C ASN A 298 1.56 -18.84 18.20
N LEU A 299 1.96 -19.13 19.45
CA LEU A 299 1.28 -20.08 20.33
C LEU A 299 -0.18 -19.69 20.57
N GLN A 300 -0.47 -18.41 20.78
CA GLN A 300 -1.83 -17.96 21.06
C GLN A 300 -2.76 -18.17 19.86
N ALA A 301 -2.29 -17.87 18.65
CA ALA A 301 -3.04 -18.18 17.44
C ALA A 301 -3.28 -19.69 17.27
N CYS A 302 -2.29 -20.53 17.61
CA CYS A 302 -2.46 -21.99 17.56
C CYS A 302 -3.56 -22.46 18.52
N LYS A 303 -3.59 -21.94 19.77
CA LYS A 303 -4.64 -22.28 20.75
C LYS A 303 -6.03 -21.92 20.24
N MET A 304 -6.21 -20.68 19.77
CA MET A 304 -7.51 -20.20 19.26
C MET A 304 -8.00 -21.02 18.06
N LEU A 305 -7.10 -21.42 17.17
CA LEU A 305 -7.45 -22.25 16.01
C LEU A 305 -7.86 -23.68 16.41
N ILE A 306 -7.18 -24.28 17.39
CA ILE A 306 -7.54 -25.60 17.91
C ILE A 306 -8.89 -25.55 18.64
N GLU A 307 -9.10 -24.51 19.46
CA GLU A 307 -10.39 -24.24 20.13
C GLU A 307 -11.52 -24.03 19.12
N ALA A 308 -11.22 -23.40 17.97
CA ALA A 308 -12.15 -23.23 16.86
C ALA A 308 -12.34 -24.50 15.99
N GLY A 309 -11.72 -25.63 16.36
CA GLY A 309 -11.93 -26.92 15.72
C GLY A 309 -11.06 -27.23 14.50
N VAL A 310 -9.93 -26.53 14.31
CA VAL A 310 -8.95 -26.90 13.27
C VAL A 310 -8.31 -28.24 13.60
N ASP A 311 -8.30 -29.17 12.64
CA ASP A 311 -7.59 -30.45 12.78
C ASP A 311 -6.06 -30.22 12.92
N PRO A 312 -5.47 -30.53 14.10
CA PRO A 312 -4.04 -30.33 14.34
C PRO A 312 -3.14 -31.31 13.57
N HIS A 313 -3.71 -32.37 13.01
CA HIS A 313 -2.99 -33.44 12.33
C HIS A 313 -3.12 -33.38 10.80
N GLN A 314 -3.88 -32.42 10.28
CA GLN A 314 -4.09 -32.26 8.86
C GLN A 314 -2.75 -32.02 8.14
N ARG A 315 -2.45 -32.86 7.16
CA ARG A 315 -1.26 -32.74 6.33
C ARG A 315 -1.59 -31.91 5.10
N ALA A 316 -0.75 -30.92 4.84
CA ALA A 316 -0.73 -30.20 3.58
C ALA A 316 0.10 -30.97 2.53
N HIS A 317 -0.23 -30.88 1.23
CA HIS A 317 0.38 -31.69 0.18
C HIS A 317 1.92 -31.75 0.26
N LYS A 318 2.56 -30.57 0.19
CA LYS A 318 4.02 -30.42 0.22
C LYS A 318 4.55 -29.92 1.56
N THR A 319 3.69 -29.66 2.55
CA THR A 319 4.16 -29.23 3.86
C THR A 319 3.96 -30.29 4.94
N PRO A 320 4.97 -30.45 5.84
CA PRO A 320 4.86 -31.33 7.00
C PRO A 320 3.63 -30.98 7.84
N LYS A 321 3.21 -31.92 8.70
CA LYS A 321 2.14 -31.66 9.67
C LYS A 321 2.49 -30.46 10.55
N PRO A 322 1.51 -29.74 11.11
CA PRO A 322 1.76 -28.65 12.05
C PRO A 322 2.75 -29.03 13.17
N ILE A 323 2.61 -30.23 13.77
CA ILE A 323 3.53 -30.71 14.82
C ILE A 323 4.98 -30.89 14.30
N GLU A 324 5.15 -31.45 13.10
CA GLU A 324 6.46 -31.66 12.48
C GLU A 324 7.13 -30.31 12.18
N LEU A 325 6.36 -29.32 11.74
CA LEU A 325 6.83 -27.94 11.56
C LEU A 325 7.27 -27.29 12.89
N ALA A 326 6.49 -27.48 13.96
CA ALA A 326 6.80 -26.95 15.28
C ALA A 326 8.10 -27.56 15.83
N GLN A 327 8.26 -28.88 15.71
CA GLN A 327 9.47 -29.60 16.11
C GLN A 327 10.69 -29.16 15.31
N ALA A 328 10.58 -29.09 13.98
CA ALA A 328 11.69 -28.68 13.10
C ALA A 328 12.16 -27.23 13.36
N LYS A 329 11.27 -26.36 13.86
CA LYS A 329 11.58 -24.98 14.23
C LYS A 329 11.97 -24.80 15.70
N GLY A 330 11.88 -25.85 16.52
CA GLY A 330 12.19 -25.79 17.95
C GLY A 330 11.13 -25.10 18.81
N PHE A 331 9.89 -24.98 18.32
CA PHE A 331 8.78 -24.38 19.06
C PHE A 331 8.18 -25.39 20.05
N GLN A 332 8.85 -25.60 21.18
CA GLN A 332 8.51 -26.63 22.16
C GLN A 332 7.08 -26.50 22.69
N ASP A 333 6.64 -25.29 23.06
CA ASP A 333 5.29 -25.07 23.58
C ASP A 333 4.20 -25.37 22.55
N ILE A 334 4.46 -25.04 21.28
CA ILE A 334 3.53 -25.32 20.18
C ILE A 334 3.53 -26.82 19.87
N ALA A 335 4.69 -27.47 19.88
CA ALA A 335 4.77 -28.91 19.69
C ALA A 335 4.04 -29.67 20.80
N ALA A 336 4.15 -29.21 22.05
CA ALA A 336 3.42 -29.75 23.20
C ALA A 336 1.91 -29.58 23.03
N LEU A 337 1.45 -28.38 22.65
CA LEU A 337 0.04 -28.10 22.34
C LEU A 337 -0.53 -28.99 21.22
N LEU A 338 0.28 -29.33 20.22
CA LEU A 338 -0.14 -30.18 19.09
C LEU A 338 0.00 -31.68 19.36
N SER A 339 0.58 -32.06 20.51
CA SER A 339 0.75 -33.46 20.93
C SER A 339 -0.35 -33.93 21.89
N SER A 340 -1.08 -33.00 22.51
CA SER A 340 -2.20 -33.26 23.44
C SER A 340 -3.49 -33.51 22.70
#